data_AF-A0A5E4G5X6-F1
#
_entry.id   AF-A0A5E4G5X6-F1
#
_cell.length_a   1.000
_cell.length_b   1.000
_cell.length_c   1.000
_cell.angle_alpha   90.00
_cell.angle_beta   90.00
_cell.angle_gamma   90.00
#
_symmetry.space_group_name_H-M   'P 1'
#
loop_
_entity.id
_entity.type
_entity.pdbx_description
1 polymer ?
#
loop_
_entity_poly.entity_id
_entity_poly.type
_entity_poly.pdbx_seq_one_letter_code
_entity_poly.pdbx_strand_id
1 'polypeptide(L)' 'LAQLFIDEIVRLHGVPVSITSDRDPRFTSRFWTKLHEAFGTQLQFSTAFHPQTD' A
#
# COMPACT_ATOMS: atom_id res chain seq x y z
N LEU A 1 -2.66 -12.69 5.12
CA LEU A 1 -2.68 -11.24 4.79
C LEU A 1 -2.43 -11.00 3.31
N ALA A 2 -1.27 -11.38 2.74
CA ALA A 2 -1.01 -11.18 1.31
C ALA A 2 -2.03 -11.87 0.39
N GLN A 3 -2.33 -13.16 0.62
CA GLN A 3 -3.33 -13.89 -0.17
C GLN A 3 -4.72 -13.25 -0.05
N LEU A 4 -5.13 -12.87 1.17
CA LEU A 4 -6.40 -12.18 1.41
C LEU A 4 -6.49 -10.84 0.66
N PHE A 5 -5.40 -10.05 0.63
CA PHE A 5 -5.35 -8.80 -0.14
C PHE A 5 -5.51 -9.06 -1.64
N ILE A 6 -4.89 -10.12 -2.16
CA ILE A 6 -5.05 -10.51 -3.56
C ILE A 6 -6.48 -10.96 -3.85
N ASP A 7 -7.03 -11.83 -3.02
CA ASP A 7 -8.35 -12.44 -3.25
C ASP A 7 -9.51 -11.46 -3.06
N GLU A 8 -9.35 -10.47 -2.18
CA GLU A 8 -10.43 -9.52 -1.88
C GLU A 8 -10.27 -8.19 -2.63
N ILE A 9 -9.05 -7.66 -2.77
CA ILE A 9 -8.83 -6.33 -3.37
C ILE A 9 -8.42 -6.48 -4.83
N VAL A 10 -7.33 -7.21 -5.09
CA VAL A 10 -6.75 -7.30 -6.45
C VAL A 10 -7.67 -8.05 -7.40
N ARG A 11 -8.35 -9.11 -6.94
CA ARG A 11 -9.31 -9.86 -7.75
C ARG A 11 -10.48 -8.99 -8.23
N LEU A 12 -10.96 -8.08 -7.38
CA LEU A 12 -12.14 -7.26 -7.68
C LEU A 12 -11.78 -5.97 -8.43
N HIS A 13 -10.61 -5.39 -8.16
CA HIS A 13 -10.25 -4.04 -8.63
C HIS A 13 -9.00 -4.00 -9.51
N GLY A 14 -8.31 -5.13 -9.66
CA GLY A 14 -6.99 -5.19 -10.26
C GLY A 14 -5.89 -4.68 -9.31
N VAL A 15 -4.66 -4.65 -9.80
CA VAL A 15 -3.53 -4.11 -9.04
C VAL A 15 -3.64 -2.57 -9.04
N PRO A 16 -3.66 -1.91 -7.87
CA PRO A 16 -3.71 -0.45 -7.80
C PRO A 16 -2.46 0.17 -8.44
N VAL A 17 -2.67 1.30 -9.14
CA VAL A 17 -1.56 2.09 -9.69
C VAL A 17 -0.77 2.77 -8.57
N SER A 18 -1.46 3.26 -7.52
CA SER A 18 -0.84 3.87 -6.35
C SER A 18 -1.62 3.58 -5.07
N ILE A 19 -0.94 3.61 -3.93
CA ILE A 19 -1.52 3.47 -2.58
C ILE A 19 -0.90 4.54 -1.69
N THR A 20 -1.74 5.32 -1.00
CA THR A 20 -1.30 6.20 0.09
C THR A 20 -1.40 5.46 1.41
N SER A 21 -0.29 5.41 2.15
CA SER A 21 -0.21 4.81 3.48
C SER A 21 0.32 5.82 4.49
N ASP A 22 0.09 5.60 5.78
CA ASP A 22 0.73 6.41 6.81
C ASP A 22 2.21 6.03 7.00
N ARG A 23 2.92 6.79 7.84
CA ARG A 23 4.33 6.53 8.14
C ARG A 23 4.55 5.48 9.24
N ASP A 24 3.58 4.59 9.48
CA ASP A 24 3.78 3.49 10.41
C ASP A 24 5.01 2.65 9.97
N PRO A 25 5.91 2.27 10.90
CA PRO A 25 7.10 1.47 10.60
C PRO A 25 6.82 0.18 9.82
N ARG A 26 5.60 -0.37 9.93
CA ARG A 26 5.15 -1.52 9.14
C ARG A 26 5.16 -1.16 7.65
N PHE A 27 4.55 -0.06 7.25
CA PHE A 27 4.42 0.33 5.85
C PHE A 27 5.68 0.99 5.27
N THR A 28 6.56 1.53 6.12
CA THR A 28 7.88 2.04 5.71
C THR A 28 8.97 0.96 5.69
N SER A 29 8.66 -0.27 6.10
CA SER A 29 9.63 -1.37 6.07
C SER A 29 10.05 -1.74 4.65
N ARG A 30 11.31 -2.18 4.49
CA ARG A 30 11.85 -2.63 3.18
C ARG A 30 11.01 -3.71 2.53
N PHE A 31 10.42 -4.60 3.32
CA PHE A 31 9.55 -5.66 2.81
C PHE A 31 8.33 -5.08 2.09
N TRP A 32 7.61 -4.16 2.75
CA TRP A 32 6.42 -3.54 2.17
C TRP A 32 6.73 -2.69 0.94
N THR A 33 7.83 -1.93 0.98
CA THR A 33 8.29 -1.20 -0.22
C THR A 33 8.57 -2.15 -1.38
N LYS A 34 9.31 -3.24 -1.17
CA LYS A 34 9.63 -4.21 -2.22
C LYS A 34 8.42 -5.00 -2.72
N LEU A 35 7.45 -5.27 -1.85
CA LEU A 35 6.19 -5.91 -2.25
C LEU A 35 5.41 -5.05 -3.24
N HIS A 36 5.23 -3.76 -2.93
CA HIS A 36 4.52 -2.84 -3.83
C HIS A 36 5.29 -2.57 -5.12
N GLU A 37 6.62 -2.45 -5.07
CA GLU A 37 7.46 -2.40 -6.28
C GLU A 37 7.23 -3.62 -7.18
N ALA A 38 7.16 -4.84 -6.62
CA ALA A 38 6.95 -6.07 -7.38
C ALA A 38 5.55 -6.13 -8.02
N PHE A 39 4.55 -5.53 -7.39
CA PHE A 39 3.22 -5.34 -7.98
C PHE A 39 3.17 -4.22 -9.02
N GLY A 40 4.20 -3.36 -9.11
CA GLY A 40 4.16 -2.16 -9.93
C GLY A 40 3.29 -1.05 -9.35
N THR A 41 2.95 -1.14 -8.06
CA THR A 41 2.16 -0.14 -7.34
C THR A 41 3.07 0.93 -6.75
N GLN A 42 2.73 2.19 -6.95
CA GLN A 42 3.43 3.31 -6.34
C GLN A 42 2.98 3.51 -4.89
N LEU A 43 3.86 3.24 -3.93
CA LEU A 43 3.60 3.51 -2.51
C LEU A 43 3.93 4.96 -2.17
N GLN A 44 2.93 5.70 -1.68
CA GLN A 44 3.04 7.09 -1.25
C GLN A 44 2.77 7.17 0.25
N PHE A 45 3.42 8.11 0.94
CA PHE A 45 3.24 8.28 2.39
C PHE A 45 2.54 9.59 2.73
N SER A 46 1.43 9.51 3.45
CA SER A 46 0.68 10.67 3.93
C SER A 46 1.56 11.55 4.81
N THR A 47 1.31 12.87 4.85
CA THR A 47 2.04 13.80 5.73
C THR A 47 1.66 13.54 7.19
N ALA A 48 2.57 13.84 8.14
CA ALA A 48 2.39 13.53 9.57
C ALA A 48 1.18 14.22 10.25
N PHE A 49 0.43 15.04 9.50
CA PHE A 49 -0.69 15.86 9.97
C PHE A 49 -1.97 15.67 9.13
N HIS A 50 -2.32 14.43 8.77
CA HIS A 50 -3.64 14.14 8.18
C HIS A 50 -4.47 13.22 9.10
N PRO A 51 -5.34 13.78 9.98
CA PRO A 51 -6.24 12.98 10.81
C PRO A 51 -7.35 12.27 10.03
N GLN A 52 -7.56 12.64 8.76
CA GLN A 52 -8.61 12.11 7.89
C GLN A 52 -8.19 12.36 6.44
N THR A 53 -7.48 11.39 5.84
CA THR A 53 -7.45 11.12 4.38
C THR A 53 -6.90 12.19 3.43
N ASP A 54 -5.85 11.82 2.69
CA ASP A 54 -5.64 12.20 1.28
C ASP A 54 -5.28 10.91 0.51
#